data_AF-A0A1G3X373-F1
#
_entry.id   AF-A0A1G3X373-F1
#
_cell.length_a   1.000
_cell.length_b   1.000
_cell.length_c   1.000
_cell.angle_alpha   90.00
_cell.angle_beta   90.00
_cell.angle_gamma   90.00
#
_symmetry.space_group_name_H-M   'P 1'
#
loop_
_entity.id
_entity.type
_entity.pdbx_description
1 polymer ?
#
loop_
_entity_poly.entity_id
_entity_poly.type
_entity_poly.pdbx_seq_one_letter_code
_entity_poly.pdbx_strand_id
1 'polypeptide(L)'
;MNKRIIAAMPLISVMLFLFFGLYKNNWSLGATFFFLIPMSWILLSRNPLRRLSDMMPMIALAVFLWIGFGFKVWHPTWLVFFAIPLVNLIIDRKIDMRKMVTIMVTAAYITIGLITDEWHPTWIMFLLIPIINTIFFPQKSNIIFSKGTMRSKIRHYVIDEERDEE
;
A
#
# COMPACT_ATOMS: atom_id res chain seq x y z
N MET A 1 19.29 16.89 9.12
CA MET A 1 20.27 15.82 8.81
C MET A 1 19.66 14.72 7.93
N ASN A 2 18.47 14.21 8.26
CA ASN A 2 17.82 13.06 7.60
C ASN A 2 17.69 13.18 6.07
N LYS A 3 17.37 14.36 5.53
CA LYS A 3 17.20 14.55 4.08
C LYS A 3 18.47 14.31 3.26
N ARG A 4 19.65 14.62 3.82
CA ARG A 4 20.94 14.41 3.15
C ARG A 4 21.27 12.91 3.05
N ILE A 5 20.98 12.17 4.12
CA ILE A 5 21.17 10.71 4.16
C ILE A 5 20.21 10.03 3.16
N ILE A 6 18.93 10.42 3.15
CA ILE A 6 17.94 9.89 2.20
C ILE A 6 18.37 10.13 0.74
N ALA A 7 18.92 11.31 0.42
CA ALA A 7 19.41 11.62 -0.92
C ALA A 7 20.67 10.82 -1.32
N ALA A 8 21.49 10.41 -0.35
CA ALA A 8 22.70 9.62 -0.58
C ALA A 8 22.42 8.10 -0.70
N MET A 9 21.27 7.62 -0.23
CA MET A 9 20.95 6.18 -0.18
C MET A 9 20.96 5.47 -1.55
N PRO A 10 20.48 6.06 -2.66
CA PRO A 10 20.61 5.45 -3.98
C PRO A 10 22.07 5.23 -4.39
N LEU A 11 22.94 6.22 -4.13
CA LEU A 11 24.37 6.11 -4.42
C LEU A 11 25.02 4.99 -3.59
N ILE A 12 24.72 4.95 -2.28
CA ILE A 12 25.24 3.92 -1.37
C ILE A 12 24.76 2.52 -1.80
N SER A 13 23.47 2.39 -2.16
CA SER A 13 22.90 1.14 -2.68
C SER A 13 23.63 0.65 -3.93
N VAL A 14 23.91 1.54 -4.89
CA VAL A 14 24.62 1.19 -6.13
C VAL A 14 26.07 0.81 -5.84
N MET A 15 26.75 1.54 -4.96
CA MET A 15 28.12 1.21 -4.54
C MET A 15 28.19 -0.20 -3.92
N LEU A 16 27.25 -0.55 -3.03
CA LEU A 16 27.18 -1.88 -2.42
C LEU A 16 26.84 -2.97 -3.44
N PHE A 17 25.90 -2.69 -4.36
CA PHE A 17 25.55 -3.60 -5.46
C PHE A 17 26.79 -3.93 -6.31
N LEU A 18 27.54 -2.91 -6.74
CA LEU A 18 28.75 -3.10 -7.55
C LEU A 18 29.87 -3.78 -6.76
N PHE A 19 30.04 -3.43 -5.48
CA PHE A 19 31.03 -4.08 -4.63
C PHE A 19 30.77 -5.58 -4.52
N PHE A 20 29.55 -6.01 -4.19
CA PHE A 20 29.22 -7.43 -4.08
C PHE A 20 29.16 -8.14 -5.44
N GLY A 21 28.70 -7.45 -6.49
CA GLY A 21 28.65 -7.98 -7.86
C GLY A 21 30.04 -8.19 -8.46
N LEU A 22 30.98 -7.27 -8.29
CA LEU A 22 32.31 -7.35 -8.88
C LEU A 22 33.31 -8.11 -7.98
N TYR A 23 33.30 -7.87 -6.68
CA TYR A 23 34.28 -8.47 -5.77
C TYR A 23 33.94 -9.92 -5.40
N LYS A 24 32.65 -10.20 -5.11
CA LYS A 24 32.19 -11.55 -4.71
C LYS A 24 31.52 -12.33 -5.83
N ASN A 25 31.44 -11.76 -7.04
CA ASN A 25 30.69 -12.30 -8.18
C ASN A 25 29.25 -12.72 -7.82
N ASN A 26 28.65 -12.05 -6.82
CA ASN A 26 27.36 -12.42 -6.25
C ASN A 26 26.33 -11.31 -6.46
N TRP A 27 25.81 -11.27 -7.68
CA TRP A 27 24.82 -10.31 -8.15
C TRP A 27 23.48 -10.41 -7.41
N SER A 28 23.12 -11.61 -6.94
CA SER A 28 21.89 -11.82 -6.15
C SER A 28 21.96 -11.11 -4.81
N LEU A 29 23.06 -11.27 -4.07
CA LEU A 29 23.28 -10.53 -2.83
C LEU A 29 23.38 -9.02 -3.10
N GLY A 30 24.06 -8.61 -4.17
CA GLY A 30 24.12 -7.21 -4.58
C GLY A 30 22.73 -6.59 -4.74
N ALA A 31 21.80 -7.30 -5.39
CA ALA A 31 20.46 -6.80 -5.66
C ALA A 31 19.64 -6.51 -4.39
N THR A 32 19.92 -7.20 -3.27
CA THR A 32 19.24 -6.93 -1.98
C THR A 32 19.43 -5.49 -1.52
N PHE A 33 20.56 -4.86 -1.83
CA PHE A 33 20.88 -3.52 -1.36
C PHE A 33 19.97 -2.45 -1.96
N PHE A 34 19.32 -2.70 -3.10
CA PHE A 34 18.30 -1.80 -3.64
C PHE A 34 17.10 -1.61 -2.69
N PHE A 35 16.83 -2.56 -1.80
CA PHE A 35 15.82 -2.39 -0.77
C PHE A 35 16.16 -1.35 0.30
N LEU A 36 17.43 -0.94 0.41
CA LEU A 36 17.82 0.16 1.30
C LEU A 36 17.17 1.49 0.90
N ILE A 37 16.87 1.68 -0.39
CA ILE A 37 16.27 2.91 -0.90
C ILE A 37 14.89 3.15 -0.23
N PRO A 38 13.89 2.25 -0.36
CA PRO A 38 12.62 2.41 0.34
C PRO A 38 12.74 2.35 1.85
N MET A 39 13.59 1.45 2.38
CA MET A 39 13.81 1.33 3.83
C MET A 39 14.32 2.63 4.46
N SER A 40 15.24 3.33 3.79
CA SER A 40 15.80 4.58 4.30
C SER A 40 14.73 5.67 4.45
N TRP A 41 13.73 5.69 3.55
CA TRP A 41 12.63 6.64 3.59
C TRP A 41 11.66 6.36 4.74
N ILE A 42 11.58 5.11 5.21
CA ILE A 42 10.82 4.69 6.38
C ILE A 42 11.58 4.99 7.67
N LEU A 43 12.83 4.52 7.79
CA LEU A 43 13.65 4.61 9.01
C LEU A 43 13.94 6.05 9.44
N LEU A 44 14.16 6.95 8.48
CA LEU A 44 14.47 8.36 8.77
C LEU A 44 13.23 9.26 8.81
N SER A 45 12.03 8.70 8.63
CA SER A 45 10.78 9.44 8.78
C SER A 45 10.47 9.71 10.24
N ARG A 46 9.79 10.84 10.49
CA ARG A 46 9.35 11.26 11.82
C ARG A 46 8.31 10.30 12.42
N ASN A 47 7.54 9.61 11.56
CA ASN A 47 6.53 8.62 11.93
C ASN A 47 6.74 7.34 11.09
N PRO A 48 7.65 6.44 11.52
CA PRO A 48 8.04 5.27 10.73
C PRO A 48 6.86 4.32 10.51
N LEU A 49 5.99 4.13 11.51
CA LEU A 49 4.83 3.25 11.42
C LEU A 49 3.84 3.71 10.33
N ARG A 50 3.48 5.00 10.30
CA ARG A 50 2.52 5.51 9.32
C ARG A 50 3.08 5.45 7.88
N ARG A 51 4.39 5.71 7.72
CA ARG A 51 5.08 5.54 6.43
C ARG A 51 5.19 4.08 6.00
N LEU A 52 5.31 3.15 6.95
CA LEU A 52 5.34 1.72 6.65
C LEU A 52 4.04 1.29 5.97
N SER A 53 2.89 1.78 6.45
CA SER A 53 1.59 1.58 5.82
C SER A 53 1.56 2.08 4.37
N ASP A 54 1.98 3.33 4.13
CA ASP A 54 2.02 3.92 2.78
C ASP A 54 2.92 3.13 1.82
N MET A 55 4.04 2.59 2.30
CA MET A 55 5.00 1.83 1.50
C MET A 55 4.77 0.32 1.49
N MET A 56 3.80 -0.18 2.26
CA MET A 56 3.56 -1.62 2.42
C MET A 56 3.29 -2.33 1.09
N PRO A 57 2.57 -1.75 0.11
CA PRO A 57 2.39 -2.39 -1.20
C PRO A 57 3.71 -2.62 -1.95
N MET A 58 4.63 -1.66 -1.85
CA MET A 58 5.94 -1.75 -2.50
C MET A 58 6.84 -2.80 -1.83
N ILE A 59 6.80 -2.86 -0.48
CA ILE A 59 7.50 -3.88 0.32
C ILE A 59 6.91 -5.28 0.06
N ALA A 60 5.59 -5.40 -0.02
CA ALA A 60 4.94 -6.67 -0.29
C ALA A 60 5.31 -7.20 -1.68
N LEU A 61 5.30 -6.34 -2.70
CA LEU A 61 5.72 -6.69 -4.07
C LEU A 61 7.20 -7.09 -4.13
N ALA A 62 8.05 -6.33 -3.45
CA ALA A 62 9.46 -6.62 -3.29
C ALA A 62 9.72 -8.03 -2.72
N VAL A 63 9.09 -8.34 -1.59
CA VAL A 63 9.22 -9.65 -0.91
C VAL A 63 8.62 -10.76 -1.78
N PHE A 64 7.48 -10.51 -2.41
CA PHE A 64 6.85 -11.46 -3.33
C PHE A 64 7.76 -11.83 -4.49
N LEU A 65 8.38 -10.85 -5.16
CA LEU A 65 9.32 -11.08 -6.25
C LEU A 65 10.61 -11.75 -5.77
N TRP A 66 11.11 -11.36 -4.59
CA TRP A 66 12.29 -11.98 -3.99
C TRP A 66 12.08 -13.48 -3.76
N ILE A 67 10.94 -13.86 -3.18
CA ILE A 67 10.61 -15.27 -2.93
C ILE A 67 10.29 -15.99 -4.25
N GLY A 68 9.54 -15.34 -5.15
CA GLY A 68 9.17 -15.91 -6.46
C GLY A 68 10.37 -16.20 -7.35
N PHE A 69 11.36 -15.31 -7.42
CA PHE A 69 12.58 -15.55 -8.20
C PHE A 69 13.60 -16.43 -7.46
N GLY A 70 13.74 -16.25 -6.14
CA GLY A 70 14.73 -16.98 -5.34
C GLY A 70 14.36 -18.44 -5.10
N PHE A 71 13.12 -18.70 -4.69
CA PHE A 71 12.65 -20.04 -4.32
C PHE A 71 11.75 -20.68 -5.38
N LYS A 72 11.38 -19.95 -6.46
CA LYS A 72 10.41 -20.39 -7.48
C LYS A 72 9.03 -20.75 -6.92
N VAL A 73 8.74 -20.32 -5.70
CA VAL A 73 7.45 -20.53 -5.02
C VAL A 73 6.60 -19.28 -5.25
N TRP A 74 5.59 -19.39 -6.10
CA TRP A 74 4.63 -18.31 -6.39
C TRP A 74 3.33 -18.46 -5.59
N HIS A 75 2.95 -19.71 -5.31
CA HIS A 75 1.84 -20.05 -4.43
C HIS A 75 2.37 -20.79 -3.20
N PRO A 76 1.97 -20.41 -1.98
CA PRO A 76 1.03 -19.35 -1.60
C PRO A 76 1.69 -17.98 -1.34
N THR A 77 2.85 -17.69 -1.93
CA THR A 77 3.65 -16.47 -1.65
C THR A 77 2.87 -15.16 -1.78
N TRP A 78 1.85 -15.13 -2.63
CA TRP A 78 0.95 -13.99 -2.78
C TRP A 78 0.24 -13.58 -1.46
N LEU A 79 0.17 -14.47 -0.45
CA LEU A 79 -0.34 -14.15 0.89
C LEU A 79 0.38 -12.96 1.55
N VAL A 80 1.61 -12.65 1.13
CA VAL A 80 2.37 -11.48 1.59
C VAL A 80 1.58 -10.18 1.35
N PHE A 81 0.72 -10.11 0.33
CA PHE A 81 -0.12 -8.93 0.08
C PHE A 81 -1.15 -8.67 1.19
N PHE A 82 -1.53 -9.68 1.99
CA PHE A 82 -2.39 -9.47 3.17
C PHE A 82 -1.72 -8.68 4.29
N ALA A 83 -0.39 -8.56 4.27
CA ALA A 83 0.30 -7.68 5.20
C ALA A 83 -0.10 -6.20 5.00
N ILE A 84 -0.54 -5.80 3.80
CA ILE A 84 -1.01 -4.43 3.51
C ILE A 84 -2.21 -4.05 4.38
N PRO A 85 -3.37 -4.73 4.30
CA PRO A 85 -4.51 -4.39 5.15
C PRO A 85 -4.22 -4.63 6.65
N LEU A 86 -3.39 -5.62 7.00
CA LEU A 86 -3.03 -5.89 8.40
C LEU A 86 -2.23 -4.76 9.03
N VAL A 87 -1.22 -4.23 8.33
CA VAL A 87 -0.41 -3.11 8.83
C VAL A 87 -1.27 -1.86 9.00
N ASN A 88 -2.16 -1.58 8.04
CA ASN A 88 -3.11 -0.45 8.13
C ASN A 88 -4.04 -0.59 9.35
N LEU A 89 -4.51 -1.80 9.63
CA LEU A 89 -5.34 -2.07 10.79
C LEU A 89 -4.62 -1.75 12.11
N ILE A 90 -3.36 -2.20 12.24
CA ILE A 90 -2.54 -2.01 13.45
C ILE A 90 -2.28 -0.52 13.70
N ILE A 91 -1.98 0.23 12.64
CA ILE A 91 -1.60 1.65 12.74
C ILE A 91 -2.78 2.54 13.12
N ASP A 92 -3.95 2.30 12.54
CA ASP A 92 -5.12 3.16 12.77
C ASP A 92 -5.62 3.11 14.21
N ARG A 93 -5.27 2.07 14.99
CA ARG A 93 -5.71 1.77 16.39
C ARG A 93 -7.22 1.86 16.65
N LYS A 94 -8.02 2.12 15.62
CA LYS A 94 -9.48 2.18 15.62
C LYS A 94 -9.99 0.97 14.85
N ILE A 95 -10.61 0.08 15.60
CA ILE A 95 -11.27 -1.10 15.06
C ILE A 95 -12.73 -0.71 14.82
N ASP A 96 -13.05 -0.38 13.58
CA ASP A 96 -14.43 -0.24 13.15
C ASP A 96 -15.02 -1.64 12.87
N MET A 97 -16.33 -1.78 13.01
CA MET A 97 -17.03 -3.04 12.73
C MET A 97 -16.74 -3.56 11.30
N ARG A 98 -16.59 -2.64 10.33
CA ARG A 98 -16.16 -2.96 8.95
C ARG A 98 -14.78 -3.62 8.87
N LYS A 99 -13.84 -3.15 9.70
CA LYS A 99 -12.48 -3.71 9.74
C LYS A 99 -12.48 -5.10 10.39
N MET A 100 -13.36 -5.34 11.38
CA MET A 100 -13.52 -6.67 11.98
C MET A 100 -13.99 -7.70 10.95
N VAL A 101 -14.94 -7.34 10.08
CA VAL A 101 -15.38 -8.19 8.97
C VAL A 101 -14.21 -8.54 8.05
N THR A 102 -13.39 -7.56 7.67
CA THR A 102 -12.20 -7.79 6.85
C THR A 102 -11.23 -8.79 7.50
N ILE A 103 -10.93 -8.62 8.79
CA ILE A 103 -10.05 -9.55 9.53
C ILE A 103 -10.66 -10.95 9.56
N MET A 104 -11.94 -11.06 9.89
CA MET A 104 -12.64 -12.34 10.03
C MET A 104 -12.66 -13.12 8.72
N VAL A 105 -13.01 -12.47 7.61
CA VAL A 105 -13.02 -13.10 6.28
C VAL A 105 -11.61 -13.49 5.84
N THR A 106 -10.60 -12.63 6.11
CA THR A 106 -9.20 -12.95 5.78
C THR A 106 -8.70 -14.14 6.60
N ALA A 107 -9.02 -14.21 7.89
CA ALA A 107 -8.64 -15.32 8.75
C ALA A 107 -9.32 -16.63 8.33
N ALA A 108 -10.61 -16.59 7.99
CA ALA A 108 -11.34 -17.73 7.44
C ALA A 108 -10.72 -18.21 6.12
N TYR A 109 -10.36 -17.27 5.24
CA TYR A 109 -9.67 -17.57 3.99
C TYR A 109 -8.34 -18.28 4.20
N ILE A 110 -7.49 -17.77 5.08
CA ILE A 110 -6.19 -18.38 5.38
C ILE A 110 -6.40 -19.77 6.00
N THR A 111 -7.35 -19.92 6.92
CA THR A 111 -7.62 -21.20 7.58
C THR A 111 -8.08 -22.26 6.58
N ILE A 112 -9.01 -21.90 5.68
CA ILE A 112 -9.49 -22.81 4.63
C ILE A 112 -8.35 -23.16 3.67
N GLY A 113 -7.62 -22.14 3.18
CA GLY A 113 -6.50 -22.36 2.26
C GLY A 113 -5.40 -23.24 2.84
N LEU A 114 -5.13 -23.18 4.15
CA LEU A 114 -4.17 -24.06 4.82
C LEU A 114 -4.67 -25.50 5.03
N ILE A 115 -5.98 -25.70 5.14
CA ILE A 115 -6.57 -27.05 5.35
C ILE A 115 -6.77 -27.76 4.01
N THR A 116 -7.24 -27.05 3.00
CA THR A 116 -7.61 -27.65 1.71
C THR A 116 -6.53 -27.52 0.65
N ASP A 117 -5.49 -26.69 0.88
CA ASP A 117 -4.50 -26.27 -0.12
C ASP A 117 -5.11 -25.63 -1.40
N GLU A 118 -6.42 -25.39 -1.41
CA GLU A 118 -7.17 -24.81 -2.51
C GLU A 118 -7.27 -23.28 -2.34
N TRP A 119 -6.20 -22.60 -2.76
CA TRP A 119 -6.12 -21.13 -2.77
C TRP A 119 -6.93 -20.49 -3.91
N HIS A 120 -7.10 -21.23 -5.01
CA HIS A 120 -8.03 -20.97 -6.11
C HIS A 120 -9.12 -22.03 -6.04
N PRO A 121 -10.42 -21.73 -5.93
CA PRO A 121 -11.19 -20.50 -6.22
C PRO A 121 -11.62 -19.70 -4.97
N THR A 122 -11.10 -20.03 -3.79
CA THR A 122 -11.51 -19.48 -2.50
C THR A 122 -11.35 -17.95 -2.38
N TRP A 123 -10.52 -17.31 -3.23
CA TRP A 123 -10.36 -15.86 -3.30
C TRP A 123 -11.68 -15.10 -3.52
N ILE A 124 -12.71 -15.77 -4.05
CA ILE A 124 -14.06 -15.22 -4.16
C ILE A 124 -14.64 -14.78 -2.81
N MET A 125 -14.18 -15.35 -1.69
CA MET A 125 -14.58 -14.92 -0.35
C MET A 125 -14.21 -13.46 -0.05
N PHE A 126 -13.16 -12.91 -0.67
CA PHE A 126 -12.83 -11.50 -0.48
C PHE A 126 -13.91 -10.55 -1.00
N LEU A 127 -14.73 -10.99 -1.96
CA LEU A 127 -15.90 -10.22 -2.42
C LEU A 127 -16.99 -10.12 -1.36
N LEU A 128 -17.02 -11.03 -0.36
CA LEU A 128 -17.96 -10.92 0.75
C LEU A 128 -17.68 -9.69 1.63
N ILE A 129 -16.42 -9.23 1.69
CA ILE A 129 -16.04 -8.07 2.50
C ILE A 129 -16.80 -6.81 2.07
N PRO A 130 -16.75 -6.34 0.81
CA PRO A 130 -17.53 -5.18 0.39
C PRO A 130 -19.04 -5.42 0.46
N ILE A 131 -19.53 -6.65 0.18
CA ILE A 131 -20.96 -6.97 0.25
C ILE A 131 -21.48 -6.79 1.68
N ILE A 132 -20.84 -7.45 2.65
CA ILE A 132 -21.19 -7.36 4.07
C ILE A 132 -21.03 -5.91 4.56
N ASN A 133 -19.92 -5.25 4.21
CA ASN A 133 -19.66 -3.89 4.65
C ASN A 133 -20.68 -2.88 4.12
N THR A 134 -21.18 -3.07 2.89
CA THR A 134 -22.17 -2.16 2.30
C THR A 134 -23.56 -2.40 2.87
N ILE A 135 -23.96 -3.65 3.07
CA ILE A 135 -25.30 -4.01 3.55
C ILE A 135 -25.46 -3.70 5.05
N PHE A 136 -24.52 -4.14 5.88
CA PHE A 136 -24.63 -4.02 7.34
C PHE A 136 -24.11 -2.69 7.89
N PHE A 137 -23.21 -2.03 7.16
CA PHE A 137 -22.61 -0.76 7.58
C PHE A 137 -22.73 0.30 6.47
N PRO A 138 -23.95 0.70 6.08
CA PRO A 138 -24.15 1.73 5.06
C PRO A 138 -23.39 3.00 5.45
N GLN A 139 -22.56 3.50 4.54
CA GLN A 139 -21.82 4.73 4.77
C GLN A 139 -22.82 5.88 4.91
N LYS A 140 -22.77 6.62 6.02
CA LYS A 140 -23.33 7.98 6.05
C LYS A 140 -22.48 8.83 5.12
N SER A 141 -22.86 8.86 3.85
CA SER A 141 -22.23 9.70 2.85
C SER A 141 -22.52 11.16 3.22
N ASN A 142 -21.55 11.86 3.82
CA ASN A 142 -21.57 13.32 3.86
C ASN A 142 -21.17 13.84 2.47
N ILE A 143 -21.91 13.43 1.42
CA ILE A 143 -21.83 14.09 0.12
C ILE A 143 -22.59 15.40 0.31
N ILE A 144 -21.89 16.39 0.85
CA ILE A 144 -22.32 17.78 0.75
C ILE A 144 -22.09 18.14 -0.71
N PHE A 145 -23.07 17.85 -1.56
CA PHE A 145 -23.09 18.31 -2.93
C PHE A 145 -23.29 19.84 -2.87
N SER A 146 -22.18 20.57 -2.76
CA SER A 146 -22.16 22.03 -2.74
C SER A 146 -22.57 22.56 -4.12
N LYS A 147 -23.88 22.58 -4.39
CA LYS A 147 -24.46 23.29 -5.55
C LYS A 147 -24.17 24.80 -5.49
N GLY A 148 -23.89 25.34 -4.31
CA GLY A 148 -23.64 26.76 -4.10
C GLY A 148 -22.33 27.26 -4.71
N THR A 149 -21.25 26.49 -4.61
CA THR A 149 -19.90 26.93 -5.03
C THR A 149 -19.73 27.03 -6.55
N MET A 150 -20.43 26.19 -7.32
CA MET A 150 -20.32 26.25 -8.79
C MET A 150 -21.13 27.40 -9.38
N ARG A 151 -22.35 27.64 -8.85
CA ARG A 151 -23.21 28.76 -9.32
C ARG A 151 -22.63 30.13 -8.99
N SER A 152 -22.00 30.29 -7.82
CA SER A 152 -21.36 31.57 -7.48
C SER A 152 -20.14 31.86 -8.37
N LYS A 153 -19.36 30.82 -8.71
CA LYS A 153 -18.18 30.97 -9.57
C LYS A 153 -18.56 31.35 -11.00
N ILE A 154 -19.60 30.73 -11.57
CA ILE A 154 -20.10 31.08 -12.92
C ILE A 154 -20.63 32.52 -12.94
N ARG A 155 -21.36 32.95 -11.90
CA ARG A 155 -21.90 34.31 -11.83
C ARG A 155 -20.80 35.37 -11.82
N HIS A 156 -19.67 35.12 -11.14
CA HIS A 156 -18.55 36.06 -11.10
C HIS A 156 -17.91 36.25 -12.48
N TYR A 157 -17.72 35.17 -13.25
CA TYR A 157 -17.16 35.30 -14.60
C TYR A 157 -18.08 36.06 -15.56
N VAL A 158 -19.40 35.78 -15.52
CA VAL A 158 -20.36 36.44 -16.43
C VAL A 158 -20.48 37.94 -16.14
N ILE A 159 -20.45 38.35 -14.86
CA ILE A 159 -20.58 39.77 -14.48
C ILE A 159 -19.29 40.56 -14.77
N ASP A 160 -18.12 39.93 -14.68
CA ASP A 160 -16.86 40.61 -15.01
C ASP A 160 -16.71 40.78 -16.53
N GLU A 161 -17.16 39.82 -17.34
CA GLU A 161 -17.09 39.88 -18.81
C GLU A 161 -17.96 41.03 -19.38
N GLU A 162 -19.15 41.26 -18.82
CA GLU A 162 -20.03 42.37 -19.22
C GLU A 162 -19.49 43.76 -18.85
N ARG A 163 -18.53 43.85 -17.93
CA ARG A 163 -17.98 45.13 -17.45
C ARG A 163 -16.74 45.61 -18.22
N ASP A 164 -16.11 44.71 -18.95
CA ASP A 164 -14.92 44.99 -19.77
C ASP A 164 -15.30 45.35 -21.23
N GLU A 165 -16.58 45.26 -21.61
CA GLU A 165 -17.12 45.58 -22.94
C GLU A 165 -17.82 46.97 -23.05
N GLU A 166 -17.98 47.72 -21.95
CA GLU A 166 -18.46 49.12 -21.92
C GLU A 166 -17.34 50.16 -21.75
#